data_AF-A0A3M0NK83-F1
#
_entry.id   AF-A0A3M0NK83-F1
#
_cell.length_a   1.000
_cell.length_b   1.000
_cell.length_c   1.000
_cell.angle_alpha   90.00
_cell.angle_beta   90.00
_cell.angle_gamma   90.00
#
_symmetry.space_group_name_H-M   'P 1'
#
loop_
_entity.id
_entity.type
_entity.pdbx_description
1 polymer ?
#
loop_
_entity_poly.entity_id
_entity_poly.type
_entity_poly.pdbx_seq_one_letter_code
_entity_poly.pdbx_strand_id
1 'polypeptide(L)' 'MKNKTRQIKLILILILTLLAVIFVVLNTKNVAINFGLFNVKVPLIIILVLMIIIGVLIGWFFGANGHKRDKNN' A
#
# COMPACT_ATOMS: atom_id res chain seq x y z
N MET A 1 8.32 -22.10 23.67
CA MET A 1 9.08 -21.18 22.78
C MET A 1 8.26 -20.63 21.62
N LYS A 2 7.46 -21.45 20.88
CA LYS A 2 6.57 -20.98 19.78
C LYS A 2 5.57 -19.87 20.17
N ASN A 3 5.05 -19.92 21.40
CA ASN A 3 4.13 -18.94 21.98
C ASN A 3 4.76 -17.56 22.20
N LYS A 4 5.99 -17.51 22.71
CA LYS A 4 6.73 -16.25 22.97
C LYS A 4 7.02 -15.52 21.65
N THR A 5 7.41 -16.24 20.60
CA THR A 5 7.62 -15.67 19.26
C THR A 5 6.34 -15.11 18.66
N ARG A 6 5.19 -15.80 18.84
CA ARG A 6 3.88 -15.31 18.37
C ARG A 6 3.45 -14.04 19.10
N GLN A 7 3.64 -13.99 20.43
CA GLN A 7 3.35 -12.79 21.23
C GLN A 7 4.24 -11.62 20.83
N ILE A 8 5.55 -11.84 20.64
CA ILE A 8 6.47 -10.80 20.16
C ILE A 8 6.06 -10.29 18.78
N LYS A 9 5.70 -11.20 17.85
CA LYS A 9 5.22 -10.81 16.52
C LYS A 9 3.95 -9.96 16.60
N LEU A 10 3.00 -10.32 17.46
CA LEU A 10 1.78 -9.53 17.68
C LEU A 10 2.08 -8.15 18.25
N ILE A 11 2.95 -8.07 19.25
CA ILE A 11 3.37 -6.79 19.85
C ILE A 11 4.06 -5.90 18.79
N LEU A 12 4.96 -6.47 17.98
CA LEU A 12 5.63 -5.74 16.91
C LEU A 12 4.64 -5.22 15.86
N ILE A 13 3.68 -6.04 15.43
CA ILE A 13 2.64 -5.62 14.49
C ILE A 13 1.79 -4.52 15.10
N LEU A 14 1.43 -4.61 16.38
CA LEU A 14 0.64 -3.60 17.06
C LEU A 14 1.38 -2.26 17.14
N ILE A 15 2.66 -2.29 17.55
CA ILE A 15 3.53 -1.10 17.58
C ILE A 15 3.65 -0.50 16.18
N LEU A 16 3.91 -1.33 15.17
CA LEU A 16 4.04 -0.87 13.79
C LEU A 16 2.74 -0.24 13.27
N THR A 17 1.59 -0.84 13.59
CA THR A 17 0.28 -0.31 13.23
C THR A 17 0.02 1.03 13.91
N LEU A 18 0.34 1.16 15.20
CA LEU A 18 0.19 2.40 15.93
C LEU A 18 1.08 3.50 15.35
N LEU A 19 2.34 3.20 15.04
CA LEU A 19 3.27 4.11 14.38
C LEU A 19 2.76 4.55 13.00
N ALA A 20 2.20 3.63 12.21
CA ALA A 20 1.61 3.95 10.92
C ALA A 20 0.42 4.90 11.06
N VAL A 21 -0.48 4.67 12.02
CA VAL A 21 -1.62 5.57 12.30
C VAL A 21 -1.12 6.96 12.70
N ILE A 22 -0.17 7.05 13.64
CA ILE A 22 0.43 8.32 14.05
C ILE A 22 1.06 9.03 12.85
N PHE A 23 1.81 8.31 12.03
CA PHE A 23 2.44 8.85 10.83
C PHE A 23 1.39 9.43 9.86
N VAL A 24 0.31 8.69 9.60
CA VAL A 24 -0.78 9.18 8.74
C VAL A 24 -1.39 10.44 9.32
N VAL A 25 -1.77 10.44 10.60
CA VAL A 25 -2.42 11.58 11.28
C VAL A 25 -1.52 12.83 11.25
N LEU A 26 -0.24 12.69 11.61
CA LEU A 26 0.72 13.80 11.61
C LEU A 26 1.03 14.32 10.20
N ASN A 27 0.80 13.51 9.17
CA ASN A 27 1.04 13.86 7.77
C ASN A 27 -0.27 14.03 6.97
N THR A 28 -1.37 14.40 7.62
CA THR A 28 -2.67 14.72 6.97
C THR A 28 -2.69 16.05 6.21
N LYS A 29 -1.54 16.69 5.98
CA LYS A 29 -1.50 18.01 5.32
C LYS A 29 -2.07 17.93 3.90
N ASN A 30 -2.97 18.87 3.60
CA ASN A 30 -3.51 19.03 2.25
C ASN A 30 -2.43 19.61 1.33
N VAL A 31 -2.11 18.88 0.27
CA VAL A 31 -1.15 19.30 -0.75
C VAL A 31 -1.93 19.58 -2.03
N ALA A 32 -1.53 20.63 -2.75
CA ALA A 32 -2.08 20.89 -4.08
C ALA A 32 -1.48 19.87 -5.06
N ILE A 33 -2.34 19.07 -5.67
CA ILE A 33 -1.97 18.12 -6.71
C ILE A 33 -2.39 18.70 -8.05
N ASN A 34 -1.45 18.78 -8.97
CA ASN A 34 -1.68 19.25 -10.33
C ASN A 34 -1.92 18.06 -11.26
N PHE A 35 -3.08 18.00 -11.90
CA PHE A 35 -3.45 16.99 -12.90
C PHE A 35 -3.21 17.46 -14.34
N GLY A 36 -2.36 18.47 -14.52
CA GLY A 36 -2.07 19.13 -15.81
C GLY A 36 -3.12 20.17 -16.18
N LEU A 37 -4.41 19.81 -16.11
CA LEU A 37 -5.54 20.67 -16.51
C LEU A 37 -6.18 21.41 -15.33
N PHE A 38 -6.09 20.86 -14.12
CA PHE A 38 -6.72 21.41 -12.93
C PHE A 38 -5.92 21.01 -11.68
N ASN A 39 -6.10 21.78 -10.60
CA ASN A 39 -5.44 21.55 -9.33
C ASN A 39 -6.48 21.23 -8.25
N VAL A 40 -6.21 20.18 -7.46
CA VAL A 40 -7.08 19.78 -6.33
C VAL A 40 -6.24 19.73 -5.06
N LYS A 41 -6.73 20.33 -3.98
CA LYS A 41 -6.11 20.24 -2.65
C LYS A 41 -6.69 19.05 -1.91
N VAL A 42 -5.88 18.01 -1.74
CA VAL A 42 -6.24 16.79 -1.02
C VAL A 42 -5.06 16.30 -0.19
N PRO A 43 -5.28 15.53 0.89
CA PRO A 43 -4.20 14.83 1.57
C PRO A 43 -3.43 13.93 0.60
N LEU A 44 -2.11 14.10 0.53
CA LEU A 44 -1.25 13.38 -0.43
C LEU A 44 -1.41 11.84 -0.32
N ILE A 45 -1.62 11.32 0.90
CA ILE A 45 -1.79 9.89 1.15
C ILE A 45 -2.95 9.28 0.38
N ILE A 46 -4.05 10.02 0.15
CA ILE A 46 -5.21 9.53 -0.58
C ILE A 46 -4.82 9.24 -2.04
N ILE A 47 -4.11 10.16 -2.67
CA ILE A 47 -3.64 10.01 -4.05
C ILE A 47 -2.61 8.88 -4.14
N LEU A 48 -1.70 8.78 -3.17
CA LEU A 48 -0.69 7.73 -3.14
C LEU A 48 -1.31 6.33 -3.06
N VAL A 49 -2.30 6.14 -2.17
CA VAL A 49 -3.04 4.87 -2.05
C VAL A 49 -3.80 4.56 -3.34
N LEU A 50 -4.47 5.56 -3.93
CA LEU A 50 -5.18 5.38 -5.20
C LEU A 50 -4.23 4.93 -6.33
N MET A 51 -3.04 5.53 -6.44
CA MET A 51 -2.04 5.16 -7.44
C MET A 51 -1.50 3.75 -7.24
N ILE A 52 -1.29 3.32 -5.99
CA ILE A 52 -0.89 1.93 -5.67
C ILE A 52 -1.98 0.95 -6.12
N ILE A 53 -3.25 1.25 -5.83
CA ILE A 53 -4.39 0.41 -6.26
C ILE A 53 -4.41 0.30 -7.79
N ILE A 54 -4.28 1.41 -8.51
CA ILE A 54 -4.23 1.42 -9.98
C ILE A 54 -3.06 0.54 -10.48
N GLY A 55 -1.86 0.68 -9.89
CA GLY A 55 -0.70 -0.14 -10.25
C GLY A 55 -0.93 -1.63 -10.03
N VAL A 56 -1.55 -2.03 -8.91
CA VAL A 56 -1.90 -3.42 -8.62
C VAL A 56 -2.94 -3.94 -9.62
N LEU A 57 -3.95 -3.14 -9.95
CA LEU A 57 -4.98 -3.52 -10.93
C LEU A 57 -4.39 -3.73 -12.33
N ILE A 58 -3.50 -2.83 -12.78
CA ILE A 58 -2.78 -2.97 -14.05
C ILE A 58 -1.92 -4.23 -14.00
N GLY A 59 -1.11 -4.41 -12.96
CA GLY A 59 -0.24 -5.58 -12.82
C GLY A 59 -1.03 -6.90 -12.79
N TRP A 60 -2.19 -6.92 -12.15
CA TRP A 60 -3.06 -8.08 -12.13
C TRP A 60 -3.68 -8.38 -13.50
N PHE A 61 -4.19 -7.36 -14.19
CA PHE A 61 -4.83 -7.53 -15.50
C PHE A 61 -3.84 -7.97 -16.59
N PHE A 62 -2.63 -7.40 -16.60
CA PHE A 62 -1.61 -7.72 -17.62
C PHE A 62 -0.72 -8.91 -17.22
N GLY A 63 -0.49 -9.14 -15.93
CA GLY A 63 0.34 -10.23 -15.42
C GLY A 63 -0.35 -11.59 -15.36
N ALA A 64 -1.68 -11.64 -15.41
CA ALA A 64 -2.44 -12.89 -15.39
C ALA A 64 -2.18 -13.81 -16.61
N ASN A 65 -1.65 -13.27 -17.72
CA ASN A 65 -1.47 -14.02 -18.96
C ASN A 65 -0.14 -14.81 -19.06
N GLY A 66 0.71 -14.76 -18.02
CA GLY A 66 2.09 -15.26 -18.06
C GLY A 66 2.34 -16.72 -17.64
N HIS A 67 1.35 -17.49 -17.20
CA HIS A 67 1.58 -18.86 -16.72
C HIS A 67 1.26 -19.92 -17.79
N LYS A 68 1.96 -19.88 -18.93
CA LYS A 68 2.14 -21.11 -19.72
C LYS A 68 3.17 -21.97 -19.00
N ARG A 69 2.67 -22.94 -18.21
CA ARG A 69 3.48 -24.06 -17.71
C ARG A 69 3.95 -24.86 -18.92
N ASP A 70 5.18 -24.62 -19.35
CA ASP A 70 5.86 -25.57 -20.23
C ASP A 70 6.13 -26.83 -19.39
N LYS A 71 5.36 -27.86 -19.69
CA LYS A 71 5.47 -29.19 -19.11
C LYS A 71 6.12 -30.03 -20.21
N ASN A 72 7.45 -30.03 -20.27
CA ASN A 72 8.18 -30.97 -21.10
C ASN A 72 8.71 -32.11 -20.24
N ASN A 73 8.55 -33.32 -20.79
CA ASN A 73 8.75 -34.64 -20.21
C ASN A 73 10.22 -35.01 -20.05
#